data_AF-A0A388NQ08-F1
#
_entry.id   AF-A0A388NQ08-F1
#
_cell.length_a   1.000
_cell.length_b   1.000
_cell.length_c   1.000
_cell.angle_alpha   90.00
_cell.angle_beta   90.00
_cell.angle_gamma   90.00
#
_symmetry.space_group_name_H-M   'P 1'
#
loop_
_entity.id
_entity.type
_entity.pdbx_description
1 polymer ?
#
loop_
_entity_poly.entity_id
_entity_poly.type
_entity_poly.pdbx_seq_one_letter_code
_entity_poly.pdbx_strand_id
1 'polypeptide(L)' 'MIKTTTSGRIAAFMAEPIQGVGGFITPPPDYFKIASQVAHHYGGLFICDEVQTAFGRTASTGLASRTGV' A
#
# COMPACT_ATOMS: atom_id res chain seq x y z
N MET A 1 -3.64 10.90 10.59
CA MET A 1 -2.67 12.01 10.62
C MET A 1 -1.33 11.47 11.11
N ILE A 2 -0.22 11.84 10.48
CA ILE A 2 1.13 11.35 10.81
C ILE A 2 1.55 11.96 12.15
N LYS A 3 1.77 11.10 13.16
CA LYS A 3 2.01 11.52 14.54
C LYS A 3 3.45 11.94 14.81
N THR A 4 4.41 11.47 14.00
CA THR A 4 5.84 11.68 14.21
C THR A 4 6.55 11.82 12.86
N THR A 5 7.49 12.78 12.78
CA THR A 5 8.34 12.99 11.58
C THR A 5 9.65 13.64 11.99
N THR A 6 10.75 13.26 11.35
CA THR A 6 12.08 13.83 11.59
C THR A 6 12.30 15.12 10.79
N SER A 7 11.85 15.14 9.54
CA SER A 7 12.14 16.22 8.57
C SER A 7 10.91 17.06 8.21
N GLY A 8 9.74 16.77 8.79
CA GLY A 8 8.47 17.38 8.41
C GLY A 8 7.88 16.84 7.10
N ARG A 9 8.64 16.03 6.35
CA ARG A 9 8.23 15.43 5.08
C ARG A 9 8.11 13.92 5.20
N ILE A 10 7.20 13.35 4.42
CA ILE A 10 7.03 11.90 4.37
C ILE A 10 8.00 11.31 3.34
N ALA A 11 8.54 10.12 3.62
CA ALA A 11 9.39 9.41 2.66
C ALA A 11 8.55 8.49 1.76
N ALA A 12 7.76 7.61 2.38
CA ALA A 12 6.90 6.68 1.68
C ALA A 12 5.75 6.21 2.57
N PHE A 13 4.69 5.72 1.93
CA PHE A 13 3.69 4.83 2.50
C PHE A 13 3.96 3.41 2.02
N MET A 14 4.07 2.45 2.95
CA MET A 14 4.31 1.04 2.64
C MET A 14 3.21 0.18 3.23
N ALA A 15 2.65 -0.72 2.43
CA ALA A 15 1.61 -1.63 2.88
C ALA A 15 1.60 -2.93 2.07
N GLU A 16 1.19 -4.02 2.73
CA GLU A 16 0.82 -5.27 2.06
C GLU A 16 -0.55 -5.13 1.40
N PRO A 17 -0.78 -5.65 0.18
CA PRO A 17 -2.09 -5.63 -0.50
C PRO A 17 -3.20 -6.33 0.30
N ILE A 18 -2.81 -7.43 0.95
CA ILE A 18 -3.59 -8.18 1.91
C ILE A 18 -2.62 -8.43 3.05
N GLN A 19 -2.92 -7.96 4.26
CA GLN A 19 -2.00 -8.17 5.38
C GLN A 19 -1.92 -9.67 5.70
N GLY A 20 -0.77 -10.28 5.53
CA GLY A 20 -0.59 -11.72 5.75
C GLY A 20 -0.61 -12.05 7.23
N VAL A 21 0.52 -11.89 7.91
CA VAL A 21 0.68 -12.25 9.34
C VAL A 21 -0.24 -11.43 10.26
N GLY A 22 -0.70 -10.27 9.81
CA GLY A 22 -1.68 -9.44 10.51
C GLY A 22 -3.10 -10.04 10.58
N GLY A 23 -3.38 -11.15 9.88
CA GLY A 23 -4.66 -11.86 9.94
C GLY A 23 -5.39 -12.01 8.61
N PHE A 24 -4.67 -12.04 7.49
CA PHE A 24 -5.24 -12.15 6.13
C PHE A 24 -6.31 -11.09 5.85
N ILE A 25 -6.01 -9.85 6.25
CA ILE A 25 -6.98 -8.74 6.20
C ILE A 25 -7.01 -8.16 4.80
N THR A 26 -8.18 -8.23 4.16
CA THR A 26 -8.44 -7.58 2.88
C THR A 26 -8.95 -6.16 3.12
N PRO A 27 -8.26 -5.13 2.60
CA PRO A 27 -8.73 -3.76 2.73
C PRO A 27 -10.02 -3.53 1.94
N PRO A 28 -10.86 -2.54 2.34
CA PRO A 28 -12.06 -2.20 1.59
C PRO A 28 -11.72 -1.67 0.19
N PRO A 29 -12.70 -1.66 -0.74
CA PRO A 29 -12.53 -1.05 -2.05
C PRO A 29 -11.99 0.38 -1.97
N ASP A 30 -11.21 0.79 -2.98
CA ASP A 30 -10.58 2.11 -3.11
C ASP A 30 -9.56 2.51 -2.04
N TYR A 31 -9.34 1.71 -0.98
CA TYR A 31 -8.38 2.03 0.08
C TYR A 31 -6.99 2.41 -0.46
N PHE A 32 -6.43 1.59 -1.34
CA PHE A 32 -5.09 1.85 -1.90
C PHE A 32 -5.08 2.98 -2.93
N LYS A 33 -6.18 3.19 -3.65
CA LYS A 33 -6.32 4.33 -4.55
C LYS A 33 -6.27 5.65 -3.77
N ILE A 34 -6.96 5.71 -2.63
CA ILE A 34 -6.94 6.88 -1.74
C ILE A 34 -5.57 7.01 -1.06
N ALA A 35 -5.01 5.91 -0.54
CA ALA A 35 -3.73 5.92 0.15
C ALA A 35 -2.56 6.35 -0.75
N SER A 36 -2.51 5.87 -2.00
CA SER A 36 -1.47 6.28 -2.96
C SER A 36 -1.61 7.75 -3.35
N GLN A 37 -2.83 8.26 -3.55
CA GLN A 37 -3.09 9.68 -3.79
C GLN A 37 -2.61 10.55 -2.63
N VAL A 38 -2.86 10.12 -1.39
CA VAL A 38 -2.38 10.83 -0.19
C VAL A 38 -0.85 10.81 -0.13
N ALA A 39 -0.21 9.66 -0.34
CA ALA A 39 1.25 9.56 -0.36
C ALA A 39 1.87 10.50 -1.42
N HIS A 40 1.36 10.45 -2.65
CA HIS A 40 1.84 11.32 -3.74
C HIS A 40 1.57 12.81 -3.47
N HIS A 41 0.43 13.16 -2.87
CA HIS A 41 0.10 14.55 -2.52
C HIS A 41 1.12 15.18 -1.57
N TYR A 42 1.64 14.41 -0.61
CA TYR A 42 2.67 14.86 0.33
C TYR A 42 4.11 14.62 -0.16
N GLY A 43 4.29 14.22 -1.42
CA GLY A 43 5.60 13.99 -2.05
C GLY A 43 6.29 12.69 -1.63
N GLY A 44 5.56 11.76 -1.02
CA GLY A 44 6.06 10.45 -0.64
C GLY A 44 5.84 9.40 -1.73
N LEU A 45 6.61 8.31 -1.66
CA LEU A 45 6.44 7.14 -2.51
C LEU A 45 5.31 6.23 -1.99
N PHE A 46 4.72 5.45 -2.89
CA PHE A 46 3.86 4.32 -2.52
C PHE A 46 4.62 3.02 -2.76
N ILE A 47 4.81 2.22 -1.71
CA ILE A 47 5.52 0.94 -1.74
C ILE A 47 4.52 -0.18 -1.46
N CYS A 48 4.41 -1.10 -2.40
CA CYS A 48 3.57 -2.27 -2.27
C CYS A 48 4.41 -3.47 -1.82
N ASP A 49 4.19 -3.95 -0.59
CA ASP A 49 4.88 -5.13 -0.07
C ASP A 49 4.16 -6.40 -0.52
N GLU A 50 4.72 -7.05 -1.54
CA GLU A 50 4.13 -8.23 -2.14
C GLU A 50 4.89 -9.53 -1.86
N VAL A 51 5.72 -9.57 -0.82
CA VAL A 51 6.47 -10.80 -0.47
C VAL A 51 5.53 -12.01 -0.34
N GLN A 52 4.33 -11.81 0.20
CA GLN A 52 3.33 -12.88 0.36
C GLN A 52 2.27 -12.92 -0.75
N THR A 53 1.90 -11.76 -1.30
CA THR A 53 0.71 -11.63 -2.18
C THR A 53 1.00 -11.76 -3.67
N ALA A 54 2.27 -11.64 -4.07
CA ALA A 54 2.71 -11.73 -5.47
C ALA A 54 2.54 -13.13 -6.07
N PHE A 55 2.91 -13.25 -7.34
CA PHE A 55 3.05 -14.51 -8.07
C PHE A 55 1.77 -15.35 -8.10
N GLY A 56 0.62 -14.70 -8.24
CA GLY A 56 -0.65 -15.39 -8.42
C GLY A 56 -1.28 -15.92 -7.14
N ARG A 57 -0.71 -15.65 -5.95
CA ARG A 57 -1.32 -16.01 -4.66
C ARG A 57 -2.76 -15.50 -4.53
N THR A 58 -3.04 -14.35 -5.13
CA THR A 58 -4.35 -13.68 -5.14
C THR A 58 -5.09 -13.79 -6.48
N ALA A 59 -4.73 -14.77 -7.32
CA ALA A 59 -5.18 -14.93 -8.70
C ALA A 59 -4.82 -13.75 -9.64
N SER A 60 -3.96 -12.85 -9.19
CA SER A 60 -3.40 -11.73 -9.95
C SER A 60 -1.89 -11.62 -9.70
N THR A 61 -1.15 -10.96 -10.60
CA THR A 61 0.31 -10.85 -10.50
C THR A 61 0.75 -9.99 -9.31
N GLY A 62 -0.08 -9.02 -8.92
CA GLY A 62 0.09 -8.19 -7.73
C GLY A 62 -0.92 -7.03 -7.62
N LEU A 63 -0.81 -6.18 -6.60
CA LEU A 63 -1.73 -5.05 -6.35
C LEU A 63 -1.76 -4.05 -7.50
N ALA A 64 -0.61 -3.76 -8.10
CA ALA A 64 -0.51 -2.86 -9.25
C ALA A 64 -1.43 -3.31 -10.40
N SER A 65 -1.53 -4.63 -10.62
CA SER A 65 -2.42 -5.20 -11.63
C SER A 65 -3.92 -5.12 -11.27
N ARG A 66 -4.25 -4.91 -9.98
CA ARG A 66 -5.65 -4.86 -9.48
C ARG A 66 -6.20 -3.45 -9.36
N THR A 67 -5.34 -2.46 -9.12
CA THR A 67 -5.78 -1.12 -8.67
C THR A 67 -5.15 0.05 -9.43
N GLY A 68 -4.15 -0.20 -10.29
CA GLY A 68 -3.56 0.84 -11.14
C GLY A 68 -2.84 1.95 -10.37
N VAL A 69 -2.32 1.63 -9.18
CA VAL A 69 -1.47 2.50 -8.36
C VAL A 69 0.00 2.24 -8.60
#